data_AF-A0A0U1PB29-F1
#
_entry.id   AF-A0A0U1PB29-F1
#
_cell.length_a   1.000
_cell.length_b   1.000
_cell.length_c   1.000
_cell.angle_alpha   90.00
_cell.angle_beta   90.00
_cell.angle_gamma   90.00
#
_symmetry.space_group_name_H-M   'P 1'
#
loop_
_entity.id
_entity.type
_entity.pdbx_description
1 polymer ?
#
loop_
_entity_poly.entity_id
_entity_poly.type
_entity_poly.pdbx_seq_one_letter_code
_entity_poly.pdbx_strand_id
1 'polypeptide(L)'
;MNRVAAACLLSLLFAFAAPLRAQTVNTVRPMVAPKVANTVEIDYRAQWEQERAKNQQLREENAGLRAQLEAWTRKGGSLVHAYCETPTVSANSAGARNDCAASGYTCEPVSGLCRTSAVNSDQCAGGRVWCVYGNRCVRSAEECRP
;
A
#
# COMPACT_ATOMS: atom_id res chain seq x y z
N MET A 1 10.42 10.11 47.61
CA MET A 1 9.89 9.42 48.80
C MET A 1 8.60 8.72 48.37
N ASN A 2 8.32 7.42 48.50
CA ASN A 2 9.00 6.24 49.01
C ASN A 2 8.21 4.99 48.52
N ARG A 3 8.93 3.96 48.05
CA ARG A 3 8.85 2.51 48.38
C ARG A 3 7.49 1.76 48.23
N VAL A 4 7.33 0.78 47.34
CA VAL A 4 7.91 -0.60 47.22
C VAL A 4 7.22 -1.67 48.12
N ALA A 5 6.86 -2.79 47.48
CA ALA A 5 6.67 -4.19 47.95
C ALA A 5 5.45 -4.50 48.85
N ALA A 6 4.55 -5.43 48.50
CA ALA A 6 4.68 -6.88 48.24
C ALA A 6 4.92 -7.73 49.50
N ALA A 7 3.95 -8.61 49.83
CA ALA A 7 4.09 -9.90 50.55
C ALA A 7 2.69 -10.43 50.92
N CYS A 8 2.24 -11.56 50.36
CA CYS A 8 2.29 -12.89 50.99
C CYS A 8 1.51 -13.00 52.30
N LEU A 9 0.39 -13.74 52.30
CA LEU A 9 -0.25 -14.49 53.41
C LEU A 9 -1.40 -15.30 52.73
N LEU A 10 -1.79 -16.53 53.03
CA LEU A 10 -1.43 -17.48 54.07
C LEU A 10 -1.97 -18.87 53.64
N SER A 11 -1.19 -19.90 53.95
CA SER A 11 -1.54 -21.32 54.04
C SER A 11 -2.75 -21.59 54.94
N LEU A 12 -3.42 -22.76 54.83
CA LEU A 12 -4.07 -23.57 55.89
C LEU A 12 -5.08 -24.54 55.21
N LEU A 13 -5.35 -25.81 55.54
CA LEU A 13 -4.82 -26.89 56.37
C LEU A 13 -5.65 -28.15 55.98
N PHE A 14 -5.01 -29.33 55.91
CA PHE A 14 -5.46 -30.69 56.28
C PHE A 14 -6.86 -31.22 55.90
N ALA A 15 -6.93 -32.44 55.32
CA ALA A 15 -7.09 -33.69 56.09
C ALA A 15 -7.52 -34.93 55.25
N PHE A 16 -7.21 -36.13 55.79
CA PHE A 16 -7.82 -37.47 55.58
C PHE A 16 -7.35 -38.44 54.46
N ALA A 17 -6.39 -39.28 54.88
CA ALA A 17 -6.29 -40.75 54.79
C ALA A 17 -7.20 -41.59 53.86
N ALA A 18 -6.58 -42.47 53.05
CA ALA A 18 -6.67 -43.96 53.12
C ALA A 18 -5.92 -44.63 51.94
N PRO A 19 -5.31 -45.82 52.10
CA PRO A 19 -4.58 -46.52 51.04
C PRO A 19 -5.53 -47.43 50.23
N LEU A 20 -5.52 -47.32 48.90
CA LEU A 20 -6.17 -48.30 48.02
C LEU A 20 -5.15 -49.27 47.44
N ARG A 21 -5.44 -50.55 47.64
CA ARG A 21 -4.66 -51.73 47.26
C ARG A 21 -4.44 -51.85 45.75
N ALA A 22 -3.31 -52.48 45.44
CA ALA A 22 -2.84 -52.90 44.14
C ALA A 22 -3.87 -53.66 43.29
N GLN A 23 -3.88 -53.35 41.98
CA GLN A 23 -4.19 -54.30 40.93
C GLN A 23 -3.11 -54.17 39.85
N THR A 24 -2.23 -55.15 39.78
CA THR A 24 -1.25 -55.31 38.70
C THR A 24 -1.98 -55.78 37.46
N VAL A 25 -2.42 -54.84 36.62
CA VAL A 25 -2.88 -55.14 35.26
C VAL A 25 -1.63 -55.29 34.39
N ASN A 26 -1.34 -56.53 33.98
CA ASN A 26 -0.37 -56.78 32.92
C ASN A 26 -0.89 -56.13 31.63
N THR A 27 -0.38 -54.94 31.33
CA THR A 27 -0.60 -54.27 30.05
C THR A 27 0.28 -54.97 29.01
N VAL A 28 -0.31 -55.87 28.23
CA VAL A 28 0.29 -56.34 26.99
C VAL A 28 0.42 -55.12 26.08
N ARG A 29 1.63 -54.55 25.99
CA ARG A 29 1.92 -53.48 25.04
C ARG A 29 1.95 -54.10 23.64
N PRO A 30 1.07 -53.72 22.70
CA PRO A 30 1.30 -54.06 21.31
C PRO A 30 2.59 -53.34 20.89
N MET A 31 3.59 -54.12 20.45
CA MET A 31 4.76 -53.54 19.80
C MET A 31 4.30 -52.95 18.47
N VAL A 32 4.04 -51.66 18.45
CA VAL A 32 3.82 -50.93 17.19
C VAL A 32 5.18 -50.87 16.52
N ALA A 33 5.35 -51.64 15.45
CA ALA A 33 6.53 -51.53 14.59
C ALA A 33 6.65 -50.07 14.12
N PRO A 34 7.85 -49.46 14.20
CA PRO A 34 8.02 -48.10 13.72
C PRO A 34 7.69 -48.10 12.22
N LYS A 35 6.66 -47.33 11.83
CA LYS A 35 6.47 -46.99 10.42
C LYS A 35 7.77 -46.31 10.00
N VAL A 36 8.47 -46.91 9.03
CA VAL A 36 9.62 -46.29 8.38
C VAL A 36 9.16 -44.90 7.96
N ALA A 37 9.68 -43.88 8.64
CA ALA A 37 9.50 -42.51 8.21
C ALA A 37 10.13 -42.47 6.81
N ASN A 38 9.30 -42.30 5.78
CA ASN A 38 9.80 -41.88 4.49
C ASN A 38 10.47 -40.52 4.75
N THR A 39 11.77 -40.54 4.99
CA THR A 39 12.59 -39.35 5.03
C THR A 39 12.50 -38.78 3.63
N VAL A 40 11.71 -37.74 3.46
CA VAL A 40 11.75 -36.90 2.27
C VAL A 40 13.17 -36.38 2.22
N GLU A 41 14.01 -37.01 1.39
CA GLU A 41 15.34 -36.53 1.10
C GLU A 41 15.14 -35.28 0.25
N ILE A 42 15.08 -34.14 0.93
CA ILE A 42 14.94 -32.83 0.29
C ILE A 42 16.23 -32.64 -0.52
N ASP A 43 16.12 -32.69 -1.84
CA ASP A 43 17.21 -32.32 -2.72
C ASP A 43 17.42 -30.81 -2.64
N TYR A 44 18.22 -30.40 -1.66
CA TYR A 44 18.56 -29.01 -1.39
C TYR A 44 19.22 -28.33 -2.58
N ARG A 45 19.90 -29.08 -3.47
CA ARG A 45 20.52 -28.53 -4.67
C ARG A 45 19.46 -28.18 -5.71
N ALA A 46 18.54 -29.10 -5.99
CA ALA A 46 17.45 -28.86 -6.93
C ALA A 46 16.54 -27.72 -6.45
N GLN A 47 16.22 -27.66 -5.14
CA GLN A 47 15.43 -26.55 -4.58
C GLN A 47 16.16 -25.21 -4.67
N TRP A 48 17.48 -25.18 -4.40
CA TRP A 48 18.28 -23.97 -4.52
C TRP A 48 18.33 -23.44 -5.95
N GLU A 49 18.55 -24.32 -6.92
CA GLU A 49 18.56 -23.96 -8.34
C GLU A 49 17.20 -23.42 -8.80
N GLN A 50 16.11 -24.06 -8.36
CA GLN A 50 14.75 -23.59 -8.64
C GLN A 50 14.47 -22.21 -8.03
N GLU A 51 14.86 -21.99 -6.77
CA GLU A 51 14.63 -20.71 -6.09
C GLU A 51 15.49 -19.58 -6.67
N ARG A 52 16.71 -19.91 -7.13
CA ARG A 52 17.59 -19.00 -7.88
C ARG A 52 16.97 -18.58 -9.20
N ALA A 53 16.47 -19.55 -9.98
CA ALA A 53 15.81 -19.27 -11.25
C ALA A 53 14.55 -18.42 -11.06
N LYS A 54 13.73 -18.75 -10.05
CA LYS A 54 12.54 -17.98 -9.70
C LYS A 54 12.87 -16.56 -9.24
N ASN A 55 13.91 -16.39 -8.41
CA ASN A 55 14.37 -15.06 -8.02
C ASN A 55 14.84 -14.23 -9.21
N GLN A 56 15.52 -14.84 -10.17
CA GLN A 56 15.93 -14.15 -11.38
C GLN A 56 14.72 -13.68 -12.19
N GLN A 57 13.76 -14.58 -12.44
CA GLN A 57 12.52 -14.25 -13.12
C GLN A 57 11.77 -13.10 -12.43
N LEU A 58 11.60 -13.18 -11.10
CA LEU A 58 10.90 -12.13 -10.34
C LEU A 58 11.63 -10.78 -10.40
N ARG A 59 12.96 -10.76 -10.50
CA ARG A 59 13.73 -9.52 -10.67
C ARG A 59 13.49 -8.90 -12.05
N GLU A 60 13.46 -9.72 -13.09
CA GLU A 60 13.17 -9.29 -14.46
C GLU A 60 11.74 -8.75 -14.57
N GLU A 61 10.76 -9.46 -13.99
CA GLU A 61 9.36 -9.00 -13.92
C GLU A 61 9.23 -7.67 -13.16
N ASN A 62 9.88 -7.55 -11.99
CA ASN A 62 9.88 -6.31 -11.22
C ASN A 62 10.50 -5.14 -12.00
N ALA A 63 11.60 -5.38 -12.72
CA ALA A 63 12.21 -4.36 -13.56
C ALA A 63 11.26 -3.92 -14.69
N GLY A 64 10.59 -4.87 -15.35
CA GLY A 64 9.61 -4.59 -16.40
C GLY A 64 8.40 -3.81 -15.89
N LEU A 65 7.84 -4.19 -14.75
CA LEU A 65 6.71 -3.49 -14.13
C LEU A 65 7.08 -2.07 -13.72
N ARG A 66 8.28 -1.87 -13.18
CA ARG A 66 8.79 -0.53 -12.85
C ARG A 66 8.92 0.34 -14.10
N ALA A 67 9.48 -0.18 -15.19
CA ALA A 67 9.60 0.55 -16.44
C ALA A 67 8.24 0.94 -17.02
N GLN A 68 7.24 0.05 -16.92
CA GLN A 68 5.87 0.37 -17.33
C GLN A 68 5.24 1.46 -16.47
N LEU A 69 5.35 1.36 -15.13
CA LEU A 69 4.86 2.40 -14.22
C LEU A 69 5.51 3.74 -14.53
N GLU A 70 6.81 3.77 -14.79
CA GLU A 70 7.50 4.97 -15.19
C GLU A 70 6.96 5.55 -16.50
N ALA A 71 6.67 4.72 -17.51
CA ALA A 71 6.08 5.19 -18.77
C ALA A 71 4.68 5.82 -18.58
N TRP A 72 3.90 5.35 -17.59
CA TRP A 72 2.56 5.84 -17.27
C TRP A 72 2.50 7.03 -16.30
N THR A 73 3.51 7.20 -15.45
CA THR A 73 3.43 8.15 -14.33
C THR A 73 4.42 9.30 -14.45
N ARG A 74 5.52 9.12 -15.19
CA ARG A 74 6.50 10.18 -15.39
C ARG A 74 5.91 11.27 -16.26
N LYS A 75 6.04 12.54 -15.86
CA LYS A 75 5.69 13.67 -16.72
C LYS A 75 6.40 13.55 -18.08
N GLY A 76 5.63 13.57 -19.17
CA GLY A 76 6.15 13.34 -20.51
C GLY A 76 6.57 11.90 -20.81
N GLY A 77 6.17 10.93 -19.99
CA GLY A 77 6.30 9.50 -20.30
C GLY A 77 5.58 9.16 -21.60
N SER A 78 6.06 8.14 -22.31
CA SER A 78 5.53 7.77 -23.64
C SER A 78 4.04 7.39 -23.62
N LEU A 79 3.52 6.96 -22.47
CA LEU A 79 2.11 6.59 -22.29
C LEU A 79 1.30 7.69 -21.58
N VAL A 80 1.93 8.81 -21.20
CA VAL A 80 1.23 9.95 -20.60
C VAL A 80 0.58 10.80 -21.68
N HIS A 81 -0.75 10.82 -21.67
CA HIS A 81 -1.54 11.58 -22.65
C HIS A 81 -1.47 13.09 -22.44
N ALA A 82 -1.36 13.58 -21.21
CA ALA A 82 -1.18 14.99 -20.90
C ALA A 82 -0.61 15.15 -19.48
N TYR A 83 0.13 16.24 -19.25
CA TYR A 83 0.67 16.59 -17.94
C TYR A 83 0.80 18.11 -17.79
N CYS A 84 0.80 18.58 -16.54
CA CYS A 84 1.09 19.98 -16.25
C CYS A 84 2.61 20.21 -16.19
N GLU A 85 3.12 20.92 -17.18
CA GLU A 85 4.51 21.40 -17.22
C GLU A 85 4.70 22.51 -16.18
N THR A 86 3.74 23.44 -16.11
CA THR A 86 3.63 24.48 -15.08
C THR A 86 2.19 24.53 -14.56
N PRO A 87 1.88 25.32 -13.51
CA PRO A 87 0.50 25.47 -13.03
C PRO A 87 -0.49 25.99 -14.07
N THR A 88 -0.03 26.57 -15.19
CA THR A 88 -0.89 27.13 -16.25
C THR A 88 -0.58 26.57 -17.63
N VAL A 89 0.32 25.59 -17.77
CA VAL A 89 0.67 25.02 -19.07
C VAL A 89 0.43 23.51 -19.05
N SER A 90 -0.47 23.08 -19.93
CA SER A 90 -0.74 21.67 -20.23
C SER A 90 0.10 21.25 -21.44
N ALA A 91 0.82 20.14 -21.33
CA ALA A 91 1.62 19.57 -22.40
C ALA A 91 1.29 18.09 -22.59
N ASN A 92 1.59 17.53 -23.76
CA ASN A 92 1.47 16.09 -23.99
C ASN A 92 2.76 15.48 -24.58
N SER A 93 2.83 14.15 -24.56
CA SER A 93 3.95 13.37 -25.11
C SER A 93 4.09 13.49 -26.63
N ALA A 94 3.06 14.00 -27.33
CA ALA A 94 3.11 14.32 -28.76
C ALA A 94 3.69 15.72 -29.05
N GLY A 95 4.06 16.49 -28.02
CA GLY A 95 4.67 17.82 -28.15
C GLY A 95 3.69 18.99 -28.25
N ALA A 96 2.38 18.75 -28.14
CA ALA A 96 1.40 19.83 -28.06
C ALA A 96 1.45 20.51 -26.69
N ARG A 97 1.26 21.83 -26.68
CA ARG A 97 1.24 22.68 -25.49
C ARG A 97 0.06 23.65 -25.54
N ASN A 98 -0.64 23.79 -24.42
CA ASN A 98 -1.78 24.69 -24.25
C ASN A 98 -1.55 25.61 -23.04
N ASP A 99 -1.75 26.91 -23.22
CA ASP A 99 -1.77 27.88 -22.14
C ASP A 99 -3.17 27.97 -21.52
N CYS A 100 -3.31 27.43 -20.31
CA CYS A 100 -4.55 27.45 -19.55
C CYS A 100 -4.85 28.83 -18.96
N ALA A 101 -3.84 29.68 -18.75
CA ALA A 101 -4.05 31.03 -18.23
C ALA A 101 -4.84 31.90 -19.23
N ALA A 102 -4.69 31.64 -20.53
CA ALA A 102 -5.46 32.30 -21.58
C ALA A 102 -6.97 32.13 -21.38
N SER A 103 -7.43 30.94 -21.02
CA SER A 103 -8.85 30.67 -20.67
C SER A 103 -9.18 31.03 -19.23
N GLY A 104 -8.17 31.29 -18.38
CA GLY A 104 -8.31 31.77 -17.01
C GLY A 104 -8.18 30.74 -15.93
N TYR A 105 -7.71 29.56 -16.30
CA TYR A 105 -7.71 28.41 -15.44
C TYR A 105 -6.28 27.93 -15.22
N THR A 106 -6.11 27.17 -14.15
CA THR A 106 -4.89 26.39 -13.96
C THR A 106 -4.99 25.06 -14.70
N CYS A 107 -3.85 24.41 -14.88
CA CYS A 107 -3.76 23.04 -15.34
C CYS A 107 -4.19 22.08 -14.22
N GLU A 108 -5.02 21.08 -14.54
CA GLU A 108 -5.48 20.04 -13.60
C GLU A 108 -4.35 19.02 -13.37
N PRO A 109 -3.83 18.88 -12.13
CA PRO A 109 -2.69 17.98 -11.87
C PRO A 109 -2.95 16.51 -12.19
N VAL A 110 -4.21 16.06 -12.11
CA VAL A 110 -4.59 14.65 -12.31
C VAL A 110 -4.71 14.30 -13.78
N SER A 111 -5.47 15.08 -14.55
CA SER A 111 -5.67 14.81 -15.99
C SER A 111 -4.55 15.39 -16.86
N GLY A 112 -3.77 16.34 -16.34
CA GLY A 112 -2.75 17.06 -17.09
C GLY A 112 -3.31 18.03 -18.13
N LEU A 113 -4.63 18.23 -18.16
CA LEU A 113 -5.34 19.11 -19.09
C LEU A 113 -5.69 20.45 -18.43
N CYS A 114 -5.92 21.48 -19.25
CA CYS A 114 -6.46 22.73 -18.74
C CYS A 114 -7.84 22.51 -18.12
N ARG A 115 -8.07 23.07 -16.93
CA ARG A 115 -9.42 23.06 -16.36
C ARG A 115 -10.34 23.91 -17.24
N THR A 116 -11.61 23.53 -17.24
CA THR A 116 -12.69 24.26 -17.92
C THR A 116 -13.70 24.85 -16.93
N SER A 117 -13.58 24.48 -15.67
CA SER A 117 -14.37 24.95 -14.55
C SER A 117 -13.49 25.04 -13.31
N ALA A 118 -13.98 25.76 -12.30
CA ALA A 118 -13.33 25.91 -11.02
C ALA A 118 -14.34 25.71 -9.88
N VAL A 119 -13.87 25.16 -8.77
CA VAL A 119 -14.62 25.05 -7.50
C VAL A 119 -14.04 25.91 -6.38
N ASN A 120 -12.89 26.54 -6.61
CA ASN A 120 -12.27 27.51 -5.72
C ASN A 120 -11.28 28.40 -6.51
N SER A 121 -10.78 29.45 -5.88
CA SER A 121 -9.89 30.42 -6.53
C SER A 121 -8.51 29.87 -6.89
N ASP A 122 -8.04 28.80 -6.24
CA ASP A 122 -6.74 28.18 -6.56
C ASP A 122 -6.73 27.50 -7.94
N GLN A 123 -7.92 27.24 -8.48
CA GLN A 123 -8.12 26.67 -9.80
C GLN A 123 -8.18 27.74 -10.90
N CYS A 124 -8.12 29.01 -10.51
CA CYS A 124 -8.10 30.15 -11.40
C CYS A 124 -6.67 30.61 -11.66
N ALA A 125 -6.41 31.01 -12.90
CA ALA A 125 -5.15 31.65 -13.26
C ALA A 125 -4.99 32.98 -12.51
N GLY A 126 -3.75 33.45 -12.40
CA GLY A 126 -3.44 34.71 -11.72
C GLY A 126 -4.30 35.88 -12.22
N GLY A 127 -4.84 36.66 -11.30
CA GLY A 127 -5.73 37.78 -11.61
C GLY A 127 -7.17 37.39 -11.93
N ARG A 128 -7.57 36.13 -11.69
CA ARG A 128 -8.97 35.71 -11.77
C ARG A 128 -9.49 35.21 -10.42
N VAL A 129 -10.80 35.29 -10.24
CA VAL A 129 -11.50 34.90 -9.02
C VAL A 129 -12.52 33.83 -9.36
N TRP A 130 -12.68 32.85 -8.47
CA TRP A 130 -13.72 31.84 -8.64
C TRP A 130 -15.10 32.43 -8.40
N CYS A 131 -16.02 32.15 -9.33
CA CYS A 131 -17.42 32.49 -9.20
C CYS A 131 -18.27 31.24 -8.93
N VAL A 132 -18.95 31.23 -7.79
CA VAL A 132 -19.81 30.12 -7.35
C VAL A 132 -21.01 29.89 -8.27
N TYR A 133 -21.61 30.95 -8.82
CA TYR A 133 -22.83 30.85 -9.62
C TYR A 133 -22.62 30.18 -10.99
N GLY A 134 -21.39 30.17 -11.49
CA GLY A 134 -21.05 29.55 -12.78
C GLY A 134 -19.93 28.53 -12.72
N ASN A 135 -19.41 28.20 -11.53
CA ASN A 135 -18.21 27.38 -11.32
C ASN A 135 -17.09 27.72 -12.31
N ARG A 136 -16.83 29.02 -12.47
CA ARG A 136 -15.94 29.56 -13.51
C ARG A 136 -15.02 30.63 -12.96
N CYS A 137 -13.90 30.85 -13.64
CA CYS A 137 -12.94 31.89 -13.29
C CYS A 137 -13.28 33.19 -14.02
N VAL A 138 -13.69 34.20 -13.26
CA VAL A 138 -14.04 35.54 -13.74
C VAL A 138 -12.92 36.53 -13.45
N ARG A 139 -12.93 37.71 -14.08
CA ARG A 139 -11.86 38.70 -13.88
C ARG A 139 -11.98 39.43 -12.55
N SER A 140 -13.19 39.52 -12.00
CA SER A 140 -13.45 40.20 -10.74
C SER A 140 -14.74 39.68 -10.07
N ALA A 141 -14.92 40.00 -8.79
CA ALA A 141 -16.10 39.57 -8.04
C ALA A 141 -17.41 40.16 -8.58
N GLU A 142 -17.36 41.34 -9.20
CA GLU A 142 -18.54 42.03 -9.75
C GLU A 142 -19.14 41.33 -10.97
N GLU A 143 -18.32 40.59 -11.72
CA GLU A 143 -18.75 39.71 -12.82
C GLU A 143 -19.42 38.43 -12.31
N CYS A 144 -19.25 38.10 -11.03
CA CYS A 144 -19.89 36.95 -10.41
C CYS A 144 -21.32 37.29 -9.99
N ARG A 145 -22.27 37.01 -10.87
CA ARG A 145 -23.70 37.23 -10.65
C ARG A 145 -24.47 35.91 -10.80
N PRO A 146 -25.57 35.74 -10.05
CA PRO A 146 -26.49 34.62 -10.23
C PRO A 146 -27.17 34.64 -11.60
#